data_AF-A0AA42B9Z8-F1
#
_entry.id   AF-A0AA42B9Z8-F1
#
_cell.length_a   1.000
_cell.length_b   1.000
_cell.length_c   1.000
_cell.angle_alpha   90.00
_cell.angle_beta   90.00
_cell.angle_gamma   90.00
#
_symmetry.space_group_name_H-M   'P 1'
#
loop_
_entity.id
_entity.type
_entity.pdbx_description
1 polymer ?
#
loop_
_entity_poly.entity_id
_entity_poly.type
_entity_poly.pdbx_seq_one_letter_code
_entity_poly.pdbx_strand_id
1 'polypeptide(L)'
;MPLDIRLGLLIVLCVIMLLTIEVTEDYVEQDWPRLRRPPDGWSHAEALRMFWTGVGLLVFPGLVLVILNLALLIAQDLPQTPVQVLGGFLVLLGWAIFVAVVSQFGALSDYIEDLGPVAPLAVSALLVMGDLLLLIELLGLIPNDLRALLP
;
A
#
# COMPACT_ATOMS: atom_id res chain seq x y z
N MET A 1 4.88 -22.03 23.87
CA MET A 1 5.72 -21.37 22.85
C MET A 1 5.11 -20.00 22.63
N PRO A 2 5.74 -18.89 23.05
CA PRO A 2 5.21 -17.58 22.70
C PRO A 2 5.22 -17.51 21.18
N LEU A 3 4.07 -17.17 20.60
CA LEU A 3 3.94 -16.92 19.17
C LEU A 3 5.00 -15.87 18.82
N ASP A 4 5.95 -16.21 17.94
CA ASP A 4 7.00 -15.28 17.53
C ASP A 4 6.33 -14.01 17.01
N ILE A 5 6.62 -12.88 17.64
CA ILE A 5 5.94 -11.61 17.36
C ILE A 5 6.05 -11.23 15.88
N ARG A 6 7.13 -11.67 15.21
CA ARG A 6 7.35 -11.49 13.77
C ARG A 6 6.38 -12.31 12.93
N LEU A 7 6.10 -13.55 13.34
CA LEU A 7 5.08 -14.39 12.69
C LEU A 7 3.68 -13.81 12.88
N GLY A 8 3.38 -13.30 14.07
CA GLY A 8 2.13 -12.59 14.33
C GLY A 8 1.95 -11.38 13.40
N LEU A 9 3.00 -10.56 13.26
CA LEU A 9 3.00 -9.39 12.40
C LEU A 9 2.85 -9.77 10.91
N LEU A 10 3.49 -10.85 10.46
CA LEU A 10 3.34 -11.38 9.10
C LEU A 10 1.88 -11.78 8.82
N ILE A 11 1.25 -12.50 9.75
CA ILE A 11 -0.16 -12.89 9.62
C ILE A 11 -1.06 -11.65 9.52
N VAL A 12 -0.84 -10.65 10.38
CA VAL A 12 -1.61 -9.40 10.33
C VAL A 12 -1.42 -8.67 9.01
N LEU A 13 -0.19 -8.60 8.48
CA LEU A 13 0.07 -7.98 7.17
C LEU A 13 -0.61 -8.72 6.02
N CYS A 14 -0.63 -10.06 6.06
CA CYS A 14 -1.37 -10.85 5.06
C CYS A 14 -2.87 -10.55 5.13
N VAL A 15 -3.45 -10.44 6.34
CA VAL A 15 -4.86 -10.05 6.52
C VAL A 15 -5.10 -8.63 5.99
N ILE A 16 -4.21 -7.68 6.29
CA ILE A 16 -4.27 -6.31 5.75
C ILE A 16 -4.28 -6.32 4.22
N MET A 17 -3.45 -7.16 3.59
CA MET A 17 -3.42 -7.29 2.13
C MET A 17 -4.74 -7.83 1.57
N LEU A 18 -5.34 -8.83 2.21
CA LEU A 18 -6.66 -9.33 1.81
C LEU A 18 -7.74 -8.27 1.93
N LEU A 19 -7.79 -7.53 3.06
CA LEU A 19 -8.71 -6.41 3.24
C LEU A 19 -8.51 -5.32 2.19
N THR A 20 -7.26 -5.07 1.79
CA THR A 20 -6.94 -4.07 0.75
C THR A 20 -7.47 -4.51 -0.61
N ILE A 21 -7.42 -5.81 -0.92
CA ILE A 21 -8.04 -6.37 -2.13
C ILE A 21 -9.54 -6.12 -2.11
N GLU A 22 -10.23 -6.51 -1.03
CA GLU A 22 -11.70 -6.32 -0.90
C GLU A 22 -12.09 -4.85 -1.03
N VAL A 23 -11.42 -3.95 -0.30
CA VAL A 23 -11.70 -2.50 -0.37
C VAL A 23 -11.45 -1.93 -1.77
N THR A 24 -10.43 -2.42 -2.47
CA THR A 24 -10.14 -1.97 -3.83
C THR A 24 -11.16 -2.52 -4.82
N GLU A 25 -11.56 -3.78 -4.69
CA GLU A 25 -12.60 -4.40 -5.50
C GLU A 25 -13.92 -3.64 -5.34
N ASP A 26 -14.35 -3.38 -4.11
CA ASP A 26 -15.55 -2.58 -3.82
C ASP A 26 -15.47 -1.17 -4.43
N TYR A 27 -14.31 -0.53 -4.37
CA TYR A 27 -14.10 0.79 -4.94
C TYR A 27 -14.15 0.79 -6.48
N VAL A 28 -13.62 -0.26 -7.13
CA VAL A 28 -13.63 -0.42 -8.60
C VAL A 28 -14.99 -0.89 -9.12
N GLU A 29 -15.67 -1.79 -8.41
CA GLU A 29 -16.97 -2.36 -8.81
C GLU A 29 -18.11 -1.34 -8.78
N GLN A 30 -17.97 -0.21 -8.07
CA GLN A 30 -18.91 0.91 -8.16
C GLN A 30 -19.12 1.42 -9.60
N ASP A 31 -18.24 1.08 -10.56
CA ASP A 31 -18.32 1.48 -11.97
C ASP A 31 -19.10 0.51 -12.91
N TRP A 32 -19.66 -0.61 -12.43
CA TRP A 32 -20.36 -1.60 -13.29
C TRP A 32 -21.87 -1.79 -12.99
N PRO A 33 -22.78 -1.56 -13.96
CA PRO A 33 -23.01 -0.37 -14.75
C PRO A 33 -24.21 0.44 -14.17
N ARG A 34 -23.95 1.64 -13.64
CA ARG A 34 -24.96 2.71 -13.49
C ARG A 34 -24.39 4.07 -13.91
N LEU A 35 -23.70 4.10 -15.04
CA LEU A 35 -23.35 5.35 -15.73
C LEU A 35 -24.62 6.04 -16.27
N ARG A 36 -25.36 6.72 -15.38
CA ARG A 36 -26.00 7.97 -15.79
C ARG A 36 -24.87 8.96 -16.02
N ARG A 37 -24.54 9.16 -17.29
CA ARG A 37 -23.64 10.22 -17.79
C ARG A 37 -23.95 11.52 -17.02
N PRO A 38 -23.02 12.11 -16.25
CA PRO A 38 -23.23 13.42 -15.66
C PRO A 38 -23.50 14.44 -16.77
N PRO A 39 -24.47 15.36 -16.63
CA PRO A 39 -24.84 16.27 -17.73
C PRO A 39 -23.75 17.29 -18.06
N ASP A 40 -22.86 17.60 -17.12
CA ASP A 40 -21.97 18.75 -17.20
C ASP A 40 -20.51 18.40 -16.86
N GLY A 41 -19.68 18.23 -17.88
CA GLY A 41 -18.22 18.43 -17.82
C GLY A 41 -17.39 17.53 -16.90
N TRP A 42 -16.07 17.62 -17.06
CA TRP A 42 -15.08 16.94 -16.25
C TRP A 42 -15.10 17.54 -14.83
N SER A 43 -15.78 16.88 -13.90
CA SER A 43 -15.96 17.42 -12.54
C SER A 43 -14.67 17.28 -11.72
N HIS A 44 -14.41 18.22 -10.82
CA HIS A 44 -13.24 18.19 -9.91
C HIS A 44 -13.15 16.87 -9.13
N ALA A 45 -14.30 16.26 -8.82
CA ALA A 45 -14.43 14.96 -8.19
C ALA A 45 -13.86 13.80 -9.02
N GLU A 46 -13.95 13.88 -10.35
CA GLU A 46 -13.47 12.83 -11.26
C GLU A 46 -11.93 12.81 -11.37
N ALA A 47 -11.31 14.00 -11.37
CA ALA A 47 -9.85 14.13 -11.31
C ALA A 47 -9.30 13.66 -9.96
N LEU A 48 -9.95 14.05 -8.85
CA LEU A 48 -9.54 13.63 -7.50
C LEU A 48 -9.67 12.10 -7.34
N ARG A 49 -10.74 11.51 -7.86
CA ARG A 49 -10.94 10.05 -7.92
C ARG A 49 -9.80 9.35 -8.65
N MET A 50 -9.38 9.86 -9.82
CA MET A 50 -8.26 9.30 -10.59
C MET A 50 -6.95 9.29 -9.78
N PHE A 51 -6.66 10.36 -9.02
CA PHE A 51 -5.48 10.42 -8.18
C PHE A 51 -5.51 9.37 -7.06
N TRP A 52 -6.66 9.16 -6.41
CA TRP A 52 -6.82 8.13 -5.38
C TRP A 52 -6.75 6.71 -5.94
N THR A 53 -7.23 6.48 -7.16
CA THR A 53 -7.00 5.21 -7.86
C THR A 53 -5.51 4.95 -8.08
N GLY A 54 -4.75 5.99 -8.43
CA GLY A 54 -3.29 5.91 -8.53
C GLY A 54 -2.59 5.59 -7.20
N VAL A 55 -3.09 6.15 -6.09
CA VAL A 55 -2.61 5.80 -4.73
C VAL A 55 -2.87 4.33 -4.43
N GLY A 56 -4.06 3.82 -4.73
CA GLY A 56 -4.40 2.40 -4.54
C GLY A 56 -3.42 1.47 -5.27
N LEU A 57 -3.05 1.81 -6.51
CA LEU A 57 -2.06 1.05 -7.29
C LEU A 57 -0.67 0.98 -6.62
N LEU A 58 -0.29 2.01 -5.86
CA LEU A 58 0.99 2.06 -5.13
C LEU A 58 0.93 1.33 -3.77
N VAL A 59 -0.24 1.24 -3.14
CA VAL A 59 -0.39 0.54 -1.86
C VAL A 59 -0.09 -0.97 -2.00
N PHE A 60 -0.52 -1.58 -3.11
CA PHE A 60 -0.30 -3.00 -3.39
C PHE A 60 1.17 -3.42 -3.41
N PRO A 61 2.04 -2.86 -4.26
CA PRO A 61 3.45 -3.23 -4.29
C PRO A 61 4.12 -2.97 -2.94
N GLY A 62 3.78 -1.88 -2.24
CA GLY A 62 4.27 -1.62 -0.90
C GLY A 62 3.94 -2.73 0.09
N LEU A 63 2.67 -3.14 0.20
CA LEU A 63 2.27 -4.23 1.11
C LEU A 63 2.97 -5.55 0.77
N VAL A 64 3.09 -5.87 -0.51
CA VAL A 64 3.83 -7.05 -0.98
C VAL A 64 5.31 -6.97 -0.55
N LEU A 65 5.94 -5.81 -0.71
CA LEU A 65 7.33 -5.60 -0.30
C LEU A 65 7.53 -5.73 1.21
N VAL A 66 6.61 -5.21 2.03
CA VAL A 66 6.66 -5.37 3.49
C VAL A 66 6.57 -6.85 3.86
N ILE A 67 5.61 -7.57 3.28
CA ILE A 67 5.40 -9.01 3.53
C ILE A 67 6.62 -9.81 3.13
N LEU A 68 7.17 -9.57 1.93
CA LEU A 68 8.35 -10.28 1.43
C LEU A 68 9.59 -10.02 2.28
N ASN A 69 9.86 -8.75 2.64
CA ASN A 69 10.97 -8.41 3.54
C ASN A 69 10.83 -9.18 4.86
N LEU A 70 9.66 -9.11 5.49
CA LEU A 70 9.44 -9.78 6.76
C LEU A 70 9.53 -11.31 6.66
N ALA A 71 8.97 -11.90 5.61
CA ALA A 71 9.05 -13.33 5.37
C ALA A 71 10.49 -13.81 5.21
N LEU A 72 11.33 -13.07 4.49
CA LEU A 72 12.75 -13.39 4.34
C LEU A 72 13.52 -13.22 5.65
N LEU A 73 13.23 -12.18 6.44
CA LEU A 73 13.83 -12.01 7.76
C LEU A 73 13.52 -13.20 8.68
N ILE A 74 12.30 -13.73 8.63
CA ILE A 74 11.91 -14.91 9.41
C ILE A 74 12.56 -16.18 8.85
N ALA A 75 12.56 -16.37 7.53
CA ALA A 75 13.10 -17.56 6.89
C ALA A 75 14.62 -17.70 7.04
N GLN A 76 15.34 -16.57 7.06
CA GLN A 76 16.80 -16.54 7.18
C GLN A 76 17.28 -16.17 8.59
N ASP A 77 16.35 -15.98 9.54
CA ASP A 77 16.60 -15.55 10.92
C ASP A 77 17.50 -14.30 11.02
N LEU A 78 17.20 -13.30 10.19
CA LEU A 78 17.97 -12.07 10.08
C LEU A 78 17.44 -10.99 11.04
N PRO A 79 18.31 -10.06 11.48
CA PRO A 79 17.88 -8.88 12.21
C PRO A 79 17.17 -7.89 11.27
N GLN A 80 16.13 -7.23 11.79
CA GLN A 80 15.42 -6.19 11.05
C GLN A 80 16.25 -4.90 10.99
N THR A 81 16.34 -4.29 9.81
CA THR A 81 17.11 -3.05 9.62
C THR A 81 16.25 -1.80 9.91
N PRO A 82 16.85 -0.68 10.33
CA PRO A 82 16.11 0.58 10.50
C PRO A 82 15.42 1.07 9.22
N VAL A 83 16.02 0.77 8.06
CA VAL A 83 15.48 1.11 6.75
C VAL A 83 14.20 0.33 6.46
N GLN A 84 14.18 -0.98 6.77
CA GLN A 84 12.97 -1.81 6.66
C GLN A 84 11.86 -1.33 7.59
N VAL A 85 12.19 -0.95 8.83
CA VAL A 85 11.22 -0.41 9.78
C VAL A 85 10.61 0.88 9.25
N LEU A 86 11.45 1.80 8.77
CA LEU A 86 10.99 3.08 8.21
C LEU A 86 10.14 2.86 6.95
N GLY A 87 10.61 2.04 6.01
CA GLY A 87 9.89 1.71 4.79
C GLY A 87 8.53 1.08 5.07
N GLY A 88 8.49 0.10 5.98
CA GLY A 88 7.24 -0.54 6.41
C GLY A 88 6.29 0.43 7.11
N PHE A 89 6.82 1.33 7.94
CA PHE A 89 6.01 2.36 8.59
C PHE A 89 5.40 3.33 7.57
N LEU A 90 6.17 3.78 6.58
CA LEU A 90 5.67 4.65 5.52
C LEU A 90 4.57 3.95 4.71
N VAL A 91 4.79 2.70 4.28
CA VAL A 91 3.75 1.94 3.56
C VAL A 91 2.48 1.78 4.39
N LEU A 92 2.59 1.38 5.66
CA LEU A 92 1.43 1.20 6.53
C LEU A 92 0.69 2.51 6.81
N LEU A 93 1.41 3.62 6.94
CA LEU A 93 0.79 4.93 7.11
C LEU A 93 0.04 5.35 5.84
N GLY A 94 0.64 5.17 4.67
CA GLY A 94 0.01 5.46 3.38
C GLY A 94 -1.23 4.59 3.15
N TRP A 95 -1.13 3.30 3.47
CA TRP A 95 -2.25 2.36 3.46
C TRP A 95 -3.39 2.81 4.39
N ALA A 96 -3.09 3.20 5.63
CA ALA A 96 -4.11 3.61 6.59
C ALA A 96 -4.87 4.85 6.11
N ILE A 97 -4.16 5.83 5.54
CA ILE A 97 -4.78 7.03 4.96
C ILE A 97 -5.66 6.65 3.76
N PHE A 98 -5.15 5.80 2.86
CA PHE A 98 -5.89 5.32 1.69
C PHE A 98 -7.20 4.63 2.10
N VAL A 99 -7.14 3.67 3.02
CA VAL A 99 -8.33 2.96 3.50
C VAL A 99 -9.31 3.92 4.16
N ALA A 100 -8.86 4.85 5.01
CA ALA A 100 -9.73 5.82 5.67
C ALA A 100 -10.51 6.69 4.67
N VAL A 101 -9.87 7.08 3.56
CA VAL A 101 -10.49 7.87 2.50
C VAL A 101 -11.47 7.03 1.68
N VAL A 102 -11.03 5.86 1.20
CA VAL A 102 -11.83 5.02 0.29
C VAL A 102 -13.05 4.41 0.97
N SER A 103 -12.93 4.04 2.25
CA SER A 103 -14.04 3.51 3.04
C SER A 103 -15.07 4.57 3.46
N GLN A 104 -14.88 5.84 3.08
CA GLN A 104 -15.74 6.96 3.45
C GLN A 104 -15.98 7.03 4.97
N PHE A 105 -14.94 6.78 5.76
CA PHE A 105 -15.06 6.69 7.21
C PHE A 105 -15.32 8.09 7.82
N GLY A 106 -16.59 8.43 8.00
CA GLY A 106 -17.03 9.67 8.68
C GLY A 106 -16.82 10.96 7.87
N ALA A 107 -16.56 12.07 8.56
CA ALA A 107 -16.37 13.40 7.96
C ALA A 107 -14.96 13.64 7.38
N LEU A 108 -14.12 12.60 7.32
CA LEU A 108 -12.74 12.71 6.84
C LEU A 108 -12.67 12.89 5.31
N SER A 109 -13.67 12.37 4.58
CA SER A 109 -13.82 12.57 3.14
C SER A 109 -13.92 14.04 2.79
N ASP A 110 -14.77 14.77 3.51
CA ASP A 110 -15.10 16.17 3.23
C ASP A 110 -13.89 17.08 3.48
N TYR A 111 -13.11 16.79 4.54
CA TYR A 111 -11.87 17.52 4.83
C TYR A 111 -10.76 17.25 3.82
N ILE A 112 -10.68 16.02 3.30
CA ILE A 112 -9.67 15.64 2.30
C ILE A 112 -10.07 16.13 0.90
N GLU A 113 -11.37 16.24 0.62
CA GLU A 113 -11.89 16.86 -0.59
C GLU A 113 -11.53 18.36 -0.64
N ASP A 114 -11.58 19.06 0.50
CA ASP A 114 -11.13 20.45 0.62
C ASP A 114 -9.61 20.64 0.38
N LEU A 115 -8.78 19.62 0.67
CA LEU A 115 -7.34 19.64 0.35
C LEU A 115 -7.06 19.41 -1.15
N GLY A 116 -8.06 18.92 -1.89
CA GLY A 116 -7.95 18.63 -3.32
C GLY A 116 -6.80 17.68 -3.66
N PRO A 117 -6.07 17.90 -4.77
CA PRO A 117 -5.07 16.95 -5.28
C PRO A 117 -3.80 16.86 -4.42
N VAL A 118 -3.60 17.77 -3.47
CA VAL A 118 -2.39 17.79 -2.62
C VAL A 118 -2.34 16.55 -1.72
N ALA A 119 -3.48 16.12 -1.18
CA ALA A 119 -3.57 14.96 -0.30
C ALA A 119 -3.13 13.65 -0.99
N PRO A 120 -3.72 13.22 -2.11
CA PRO A 120 -3.29 12.00 -2.79
C PRO A 120 -1.84 12.10 -3.31
N LEU A 121 -1.37 13.28 -3.71
CA LEU A 121 0.04 13.48 -4.10
C LEU A 121 1.00 13.24 -2.92
N ALA A 122 0.68 13.78 -1.74
CA ALA A 122 1.49 13.56 -0.53
C ALA A 122 1.54 12.07 -0.14
N VAL A 123 0.40 11.38 -0.20
CA VAL A 123 0.33 9.93 0.09
C VAL A 123 1.12 9.15 -0.96
N SER A 124 1.01 9.51 -2.25
CA SER A 124 1.77 8.84 -3.31
C SER A 124 3.28 8.98 -3.12
N ALA A 125 3.79 10.15 -2.73
CA ALA A 125 5.21 10.37 -2.44
C ALA A 125 5.67 9.52 -1.25
N LEU A 126 4.85 9.42 -0.21
CA LEU A 126 5.11 8.61 0.98
C LEU A 126 5.19 7.11 0.64
N LEU A 127 4.26 6.61 -0.17
CA LEU A 127 4.26 5.23 -0.66
C LEU A 127 5.46 4.95 -1.56
N VAL A 128 5.74 5.80 -2.54
CA VAL A 128 6.92 5.65 -3.42
C VAL A 128 8.20 5.59 -2.60
N MET A 129 8.36 6.45 -1.59
CA MET A 129 9.53 6.41 -0.72
C MET A 129 9.59 5.12 0.09
N GLY A 130 8.47 4.68 0.68
CA GLY A 130 8.39 3.42 1.41
C GLY A 130 8.77 2.21 0.54
N ASP A 131 8.20 2.14 -0.66
CA ASP A 131 8.43 1.08 -1.64
C ASP A 131 9.90 1.03 -2.07
N LEU A 132 10.51 2.19 -2.37
CA LEU A 132 11.92 2.24 -2.76
C LEU A 132 12.83 1.75 -1.63
N LEU A 133 12.58 2.17 -0.39
CA LEU A 133 13.38 1.73 0.76
C LEU A 133 13.27 0.21 0.96
N LEU A 134 12.05 -0.34 0.89
CA LEU A 134 11.83 -1.78 1.04
C LEU A 134 12.36 -2.59 -0.13
N LEU A 135 12.31 -2.05 -1.36
CA LEU A 135 12.86 -2.69 -2.55
C LEU A 135 14.39 -2.75 -2.48
N ILE A 136 15.06 -1.67 -2.07
CA ILE A 136 16.52 -1.64 -1.91
C ILE A 136 16.97 -2.68 -0.87
N GLU A 137 16.30 -2.74 0.27
CA GLU A 137 16.58 -3.73 1.30
C GLU A 137 16.30 -5.16 0.80
N LEU A 138 15.19 -5.38 0.10
CA LEU A 138 14.87 -6.68 -0.48
C LEU A 138 15.95 -7.14 -1.46
N LEU A 139 16.41 -6.25 -2.35
CA LEU A 139 17.50 -6.55 -3.28
C LEU A 139 18.82 -6.85 -2.55
N GLY A 140 19.06 -6.21 -1.41
CA GLY A 140 20.20 -6.52 -0.54
C GLY A 140 20.11 -7.88 0.16
N LEU A 141 18.89 -8.38 0.38
CA LEU A 141 18.64 -9.70 0.97
C LEU A 141 18.71 -10.85 -0.05
N ILE A 142 18.56 -10.57 -1.35
CA ILE A 142 18.69 -11.58 -2.40
C ILE A 142 20.18 -11.97 -2.50
N PRO A 143 20.53 -13.25 -2.30
CA PRO A 143 21.92 -13.68 -2.47
C PRO A 143 22.39 -13.35 -3.89
N ASN A 144 23.60 -12.79 -4.02
CA ASN A 144 24.25 -12.53 -5.32
C ASN A 144 24.51 -13.81 -6.16
N ASP A 145 24.13 -14.98 -5.65
CA ASP A 145 24.34 -16.32 -6.19
C ASP A 145 23.25 -16.77 -7.18
N LEU A 146 22.62 -15.86 -7.93
CA LEU A 146 21.96 -16.24 -9.19
C LEU A 146 22.95 -16.89 -10.18
N ARG A 147 24.26 -16.65 -10.01
CA ARG A 147 25.34 -17.34 -10.75
C ARG A 147 25.62 -18.76 -10.27
N ALA A 148 25.22 -19.14 -9.04
CA ALA A 148 25.40 -20.50 -8.54
C ALA A 148 24.26 -21.45 -8.99
N LEU A 149 23.19 -20.91 -9.58
CA LEU A 149 22.01 -21.62 -10.09
C LEU A 149 22.03 -21.83 -11.62
N LEU A 150 23.05 -21.31 -12.32
CA LEU A 150 23.31 -21.61 -13.72
C LEU A 150 24.39 -22.70 -13.80
N PRO A 151 24.15 -23.82 -14.51
CA PRO A 151 25.09 -24.94 -14.62
C PRO A 151 26.38 -24.55 -15.37
#